data_AF-A0A8T5HCI7-F1
#
_entry.id   AF-A0A8T5HCI7-F1
#
_cell.length_a   1.000
_cell.length_b   1.000
_cell.length_c   1.000
_cell.angle_alpha   90.00
_cell.angle_beta   90.00
_cell.angle_gamma   90.00
#
_symmetry.space_group_name_H-M   'P 1'
#
loop_
_entity.id
_entity.type
_entity.pdbx_description
1 polymer ?
#
loop_
_entity_poly.entity_id
_entity_poly.type
_entity_poly.pdbx_seq_one_letter_code
_entity_poly.pdbx_strand_id
1 'polypeptide(L)'
;MDKIDLPSYNKLKFIEKLSKAIFKSHQIQIPPKNSKNVFEALNLIKEEAKNGDIKSLYIVSYLYYNLASEEKRKRKVTARDFEDLIASILNGEVTDETKRHNDYSLTSDVSSEFVVRYIVSNLREKSDILFDEFGISVKTSMPDNKEINMGSFAREALFHEILEDYGGERKSGLGSANQMKKVFNKISSDGKWNKFVIRFKEMVKNIFQDDFLFVIKGGSYLEIFILSAKELQQLFYDAIDSGPEEATWLINRYEGNSIRIKRDPVLERCKKIKIDFKILVNSPISKFNDLLFRFEDESINRIIEEKDQESFEKELIKIFKNVKEVIKK
;
A
#
# COMPACT_ATOMS: atom_id res chain seq x y z
N MET A 1 -45.10 -8.14 -4.66
CA MET A 1 -43.91 -7.40 -5.13
C MET A 1 -42.74 -8.37 -5.04
N ASP A 2 -42.38 -8.97 -6.17
CA ASP A 2 -41.21 -9.83 -6.24
C ASP A 2 -39.97 -8.95 -6.01
N LYS A 3 -39.05 -9.41 -5.16
CA LYS A 3 -37.75 -8.75 -5.01
C LYS A 3 -37.02 -8.87 -6.34
N ILE A 4 -36.91 -7.76 -7.06
CA ILE A 4 -35.99 -7.64 -8.18
C ILE A 4 -34.59 -7.57 -7.56
N ASP A 5 -33.90 -8.71 -7.51
CA ASP A 5 -32.46 -8.75 -7.21
C ASP A 5 -31.72 -8.16 -8.42
N LEU A 6 -31.51 -6.85 -8.39
CA LEU A 6 -30.64 -6.19 -9.35
C LEU A 6 -29.20 -6.68 -9.11
N PRO A 7 -28.50 -7.18 -10.15
CA PRO A 7 -27.11 -7.62 -9.98
C PRO A 7 -26.25 -6.47 -9.50
N SER A 8 -25.57 -6.66 -8.37
CA SER A 8 -24.62 -5.66 -7.86
C SER A 8 -23.41 -5.57 -8.80
N TYR A 9 -23.21 -4.38 -9.38
CA TYR A 9 -22.06 -4.14 -10.25
C TYR A 9 -20.77 -4.07 -9.42
N ASN A 10 -20.00 -5.15 -9.42
CA ASN A 10 -18.71 -5.19 -8.75
C ASN A 10 -17.61 -4.61 -9.66
N LYS A 11 -17.26 -3.34 -9.42
CA LYS A 11 -16.20 -2.61 -10.15
C LYS A 11 -14.86 -3.33 -10.16
N LEU A 12 -14.50 -4.00 -9.06
CA LEU A 12 -13.22 -4.72 -8.94
C LEU A 12 -13.18 -5.96 -9.84
N LYS A 13 -14.28 -6.73 -9.94
CA LYS A 13 -14.39 -7.84 -10.90
C LYS A 13 -14.26 -7.38 -12.35
N PHE A 14 -14.69 -6.15 -12.66
CA PHE A 14 -14.50 -5.59 -14.00
C PHE A 14 -13.03 -5.24 -14.25
N ILE A 15 -12.36 -4.62 -13.28
CA ILE A 15 -10.92 -4.32 -13.34
C ILE A 15 -10.08 -5.58 -13.52
N GLU A 16 -10.41 -6.65 -12.78
CA GLU A 16 -9.76 -7.96 -12.90
C GLU A 16 -9.85 -8.52 -14.34
N LYS A 17 -11.00 -8.38 -14.99
CA LYS A 17 -11.16 -8.80 -16.40
C LYS A 17 -10.31 -7.97 -17.34
N LEU A 18 -10.25 -6.65 -17.13
CA LEU A 18 -9.43 -5.75 -17.94
C LEU A 18 -7.94 -6.04 -17.77
N SER A 19 -7.47 -6.22 -16.52
CA SER A 19 -6.07 -6.53 -16.23
C SER A 19 -5.65 -7.86 -16.85
N LYS A 20 -6.48 -8.92 -16.71
CA LYS A 20 -6.26 -10.22 -17.36
C LYS A 20 -6.10 -10.09 -18.88
N ALA A 21 -6.91 -9.26 -19.53
CA ALA A 21 -6.80 -9.02 -20.97
C ALA A 21 -5.49 -8.30 -21.35
N ILE A 22 -5.10 -7.27 -20.59
CA ILE A 22 -3.82 -6.54 -20.81
C ILE A 22 -2.64 -7.50 -20.65
N PHE A 23 -2.58 -8.24 -19.55
CA PHE A 23 -1.46 -9.11 -19.22
C PHE A 23 -1.32 -10.29 -20.16
N LYS A 24 -2.44 -10.89 -20.61
CA LYS A 24 -2.43 -11.95 -21.61
C LYS A 24 -1.81 -11.49 -22.94
N SER A 25 -2.14 -10.27 -23.38
CA SER A 25 -1.61 -9.73 -24.64
C SER A 25 -0.11 -9.43 -24.61
N HIS A 26 0.45 -9.20 -23.42
CA HIS A 26 1.86 -8.84 -23.21
C HIS A 26 2.68 -9.96 -22.54
N GLN A 27 2.12 -11.16 -22.40
CA GLN A 27 2.76 -12.32 -21.76
C GLN A 27 3.29 -12.01 -20.34
N ILE A 28 2.61 -11.11 -19.62
CA ILE A 28 2.94 -10.83 -18.21
C ILE A 28 2.45 -11.98 -17.34
N GLN A 29 3.34 -12.49 -16.50
CA GLN A 29 3.04 -13.57 -15.58
C GLN A 29 2.19 -13.08 -14.41
N ILE A 30 1.05 -13.72 -14.19
CA ILE A 30 0.09 -13.45 -13.11
C ILE A 30 -0.43 -14.81 -12.56
N PRO A 31 -0.53 -14.99 -11.23
CA PRO A 31 -0.10 -14.06 -10.17
C PRO A 31 1.43 -13.85 -10.17
N PRO A 32 1.91 -12.69 -9.68
CA PRO A 32 3.35 -12.39 -9.63
C PRO A 32 4.06 -13.31 -8.63
N LYS A 33 5.33 -13.67 -8.91
CA LYS A 33 6.16 -14.49 -8.01
C LYS A 33 7.13 -13.70 -7.13
N ASN A 34 7.25 -12.40 -7.38
CA ASN A 34 8.17 -11.50 -6.68
C ASN A 34 7.84 -10.03 -7.02
N SER A 35 8.43 -9.09 -6.28
CA SER A 35 8.32 -7.64 -6.52
C SER A 35 8.71 -7.19 -7.93
N LYS A 36 9.60 -7.89 -8.63
CA LYS A 36 9.96 -7.54 -10.01
C LYS A 36 8.76 -7.74 -10.95
N ASN A 37 8.03 -8.85 -10.83
CA ASN A 37 6.83 -9.08 -11.64
C ASN A 37 5.71 -8.07 -11.33
N VAL A 38 5.57 -7.68 -10.07
CA VAL A 38 4.64 -6.61 -9.65
C VAL A 38 5.00 -5.29 -10.33
N PHE A 39 6.29 -4.93 -10.30
CA PHE A 39 6.78 -3.72 -10.96
C PHE A 39 6.49 -3.77 -12.47
N GLU A 40 6.81 -4.88 -13.14
CA GLU A 40 6.56 -5.07 -14.57
C GLU A 40 5.08 -4.90 -14.92
N ALA A 41 4.19 -5.55 -14.18
CA ALA A 41 2.74 -5.50 -14.40
C ALA A 41 2.17 -4.08 -14.22
N LEU A 42 2.52 -3.41 -13.11
CA LEU A 42 2.04 -2.04 -12.84
C LEU A 42 2.65 -1.02 -13.79
N ASN A 43 3.92 -1.21 -14.18
CA ASN A 43 4.58 -0.34 -15.14
C ASN A 43 3.99 -0.52 -16.55
N LEU A 44 3.61 -1.74 -16.94
CA LEU A 44 2.91 -2.01 -18.19
C LEU A 44 1.58 -1.25 -18.25
N ILE A 45 0.74 -1.34 -17.21
CA ILE A 45 -0.54 -0.59 -17.15
C ILE A 45 -0.30 0.90 -17.34
N LYS A 46 0.73 1.46 -16.69
CA LYS A 46 1.09 2.87 -16.84
C LYS A 46 1.50 3.21 -18.28
N GLU A 47 2.37 2.42 -18.90
CA GLU A 47 2.85 2.70 -20.27
C GLU A 47 1.74 2.51 -21.32
N GLU A 48 0.92 1.46 -21.20
CA GLU A 48 -0.23 1.25 -22.10
C GLU A 48 -1.27 2.36 -21.97
N ALA A 49 -1.53 2.87 -20.76
CA ALA A 49 -2.41 4.01 -20.56
C ALA A 49 -1.87 5.28 -21.24
N LYS A 50 -0.56 5.52 -21.22
CA LYS A 50 0.06 6.63 -21.97
C LYS A 50 -0.09 6.46 -23.48
N ASN A 51 -0.05 5.22 -23.96
CA ASN A 51 -0.27 4.89 -25.37
C ASN A 51 -1.74 4.96 -25.79
N GLY A 52 -2.65 5.31 -24.87
CA GLY A 52 -4.07 5.46 -25.15
C GLY A 52 -4.86 4.16 -25.08
N ASP A 53 -4.29 3.06 -24.56
CA ASP A 53 -5.03 1.81 -24.37
C ASP A 53 -6.21 2.04 -23.41
N ILE A 54 -7.42 1.84 -23.92
CA ILE A 54 -8.67 2.13 -23.19
C ILE A 54 -8.77 1.30 -21.91
N LYS A 55 -8.29 0.05 -21.91
CA LYS A 55 -8.35 -0.85 -20.74
C LYS A 55 -7.47 -0.30 -19.62
N SER A 56 -6.26 0.11 -19.97
CA SER A 56 -5.26 0.66 -19.05
C SER A 56 -5.66 2.05 -18.56
N LEU A 57 -6.21 2.90 -19.44
CA LEU A 57 -6.81 4.19 -19.07
C LEU A 57 -7.95 4.04 -18.08
N TYR A 58 -8.78 2.99 -18.20
CA TYR A 58 -9.85 2.71 -17.24
C TYR A 58 -9.29 2.40 -15.85
N ILE A 59 -8.26 1.55 -15.77
CA ILE A 59 -7.59 1.21 -14.50
C ILE A 59 -6.95 2.46 -13.88
N VAL A 60 -6.27 3.28 -14.68
CA VAL A 60 -5.68 4.54 -14.21
C VAL A 60 -6.75 5.54 -13.75
N SER A 61 -7.86 5.63 -14.47
CA SER A 61 -9.03 6.43 -14.07
C SER A 61 -9.55 5.97 -12.71
N TYR A 62 -9.66 4.66 -12.50
CA TYR A 62 -10.10 4.12 -11.21
C TYR A 62 -9.13 4.48 -10.07
N LEU A 63 -7.82 4.35 -10.30
CA LEU A 63 -6.79 4.78 -9.34
C LEU A 63 -6.95 6.27 -8.96
N TYR A 64 -7.20 7.14 -9.94
CA TYR A 64 -7.41 8.56 -9.69
C TYR A 64 -8.63 8.79 -8.80
N TYR A 65 -9.81 8.36 -9.27
CA TYR A 65 -11.07 8.72 -8.61
C TYR A 65 -11.24 8.11 -7.24
N ASN A 66 -10.65 6.93 -6.97
CA ASN A 66 -10.84 6.22 -5.71
C ASN A 66 -9.72 6.46 -4.69
N LEU A 67 -8.52 6.83 -5.13
CA LEU A 67 -7.36 6.92 -4.23
C LEU A 67 -6.68 8.27 -4.22
N ALA A 68 -6.52 8.91 -5.37
CA ALA A 68 -5.68 10.09 -5.49
C ALA A 68 -6.45 11.41 -5.54
N SER A 69 -7.73 11.40 -5.93
CA SER A 69 -8.57 12.59 -5.98
C SER A 69 -8.58 13.32 -4.64
N GLU A 70 -8.70 14.65 -4.67
CA GLU A 70 -8.68 15.50 -3.47
C GLU A 70 -9.68 15.04 -2.40
N GLU A 71 -10.86 14.61 -2.83
CA GLU A 71 -11.94 14.14 -1.96
C GLU A 71 -11.64 12.80 -1.27
N LYS A 72 -10.81 11.95 -1.89
CA LYS A 72 -10.53 10.58 -1.41
C LYS A 72 -9.18 10.46 -0.74
N ARG A 73 -8.15 11.16 -1.23
CA ARG A 73 -6.75 10.93 -0.84
C ARG A 73 -6.47 11.05 0.67
N LYS A 74 -7.25 11.86 1.39
CA LYS A 74 -7.11 12.02 2.85
C LYS A 74 -7.89 11.00 3.68
N ARG A 75 -8.72 10.15 3.05
CA ARG A 75 -9.56 9.17 3.76
C ARG A 75 -8.71 7.98 4.22
N LYS A 76 -8.97 7.51 5.45
CA LYS A 76 -8.29 6.36 6.06
C LYS A 76 -8.48 5.05 5.27
N VAL A 77 -9.64 4.90 4.62
CA VAL A 77 -10.01 3.68 3.86
C VAL A 77 -9.20 3.48 2.57
N THR A 78 -8.48 4.50 2.09
CA THR A 78 -7.73 4.41 0.83
C THR A 78 -6.59 3.39 0.81
N ALA A 79 -6.06 3.00 1.98
CA ALA A 79 -5.08 1.91 2.03
C ALA A 79 -5.73 0.59 1.65
N ARG A 80 -6.90 0.31 2.24
CA ARG A 80 -7.70 -0.88 1.95
C ARG A 80 -8.19 -0.91 0.51
N ASP A 81 -8.74 0.20 0.03
CA ASP A 81 -9.19 0.32 -1.36
C ASP A 81 -8.06 0.04 -2.36
N PHE A 82 -6.82 0.42 -2.01
CA PHE A 82 -5.66 0.14 -2.83
C PHE A 82 -5.21 -1.33 -2.73
N GLU A 83 -5.27 -1.95 -1.56
CA GLU A 83 -5.02 -3.39 -1.39
C GLU A 83 -5.97 -4.22 -2.25
N ASP A 84 -7.29 -3.98 -2.14
CA ASP A 84 -8.32 -4.69 -2.90
C ASP A 84 -8.15 -4.50 -4.41
N LEU A 85 -7.76 -3.29 -4.82
CA LEU A 85 -7.47 -3.00 -6.23
C LEU A 85 -6.24 -3.74 -6.74
N ILE A 86 -5.13 -3.72 -6.00
CA ILE A 86 -3.89 -4.40 -6.42
C ILE A 86 -4.11 -5.92 -6.46
N ALA A 87 -4.80 -6.48 -5.48
CA ALA A 87 -5.22 -7.88 -5.47
C ALA A 87 -6.07 -8.21 -6.71
N SER A 88 -7.05 -7.37 -7.04
CA SER A 88 -7.89 -7.56 -8.23
C SER A 88 -7.11 -7.45 -9.55
N ILE A 89 -6.18 -6.49 -9.66
CA ILE A 89 -5.34 -6.32 -10.85
C ILE A 89 -4.45 -7.55 -11.03
N LEU A 90 -3.74 -7.96 -9.98
CA LEU A 90 -2.67 -8.94 -10.03
C LEU A 90 -3.10 -10.36 -9.64
N ASN A 91 -4.41 -10.61 -9.54
CA ASN A 91 -5.00 -11.91 -9.17
C ASN A 91 -4.44 -12.45 -7.84
N GLY A 92 -4.37 -11.58 -6.83
CA GLY A 92 -4.00 -11.92 -5.46
C GLY A 92 -5.20 -11.93 -4.52
N GLU A 93 -4.93 -12.28 -3.27
CA GLU A 93 -5.92 -12.32 -2.20
C GLU A 93 -5.50 -11.38 -1.07
N VAL A 94 -6.47 -10.62 -0.53
CA VAL A 94 -6.22 -9.73 0.60
C VAL A 94 -6.46 -10.51 1.89
N THR A 95 -5.50 -10.47 2.80
CA THR A 95 -5.36 -11.46 3.89
C THR A 95 -6.06 -11.04 5.20
N ASP A 96 -7.11 -10.22 5.12
CA ASP A 96 -7.70 -9.58 6.31
C ASP A 96 -8.20 -10.52 7.41
N GLU A 97 -8.41 -11.79 7.07
CA GLU A 97 -9.05 -12.79 7.93
C GLU A 97 -8.27 -14.11 8.02
N THR A 98 -7.03 -14.20 7.50
CA THR A 98 -6.25 -15.44 7.59
C THR A 98 -5.93 -15.77 9.06
N LYS A 99 -6.20 -17.02 9.46
CA LYS A 99 -5.95 -17.50 10.83
C LYS A 99 -4.44 -17.47 11.08
N ARG A 100 -4.07 -16.79 12.16
CA ARG A 100 -2.69 -16.63 12.64
C ARG A 100 -2.12 -18.00 12.98
N HIS A 101 -0.95 -18.33 12.47
CA HIS A 101 -0.15 -19.41 13.01
C HIS A 101 1.04 -18.78 13.77
N ASN A 102 1.21 -19.18 15.02
CA ASN A 102 2.42 -18.82 15.74
C ASN A 102 3.42 -19.93 15.47
N ASP A 103 4.34 -19.73 14.53
CA ASP A 103 5.46 -20.65 14.39
C ASP A 103 6.56 -20.31 15.40
N TYR A 104 6.60 -21.10 16.49
CA TYR A 104 7.59 -20.97 17.55
C TYR A 104 8.98 -21.52 17.15
N SER A 105 9.12 -22.14 15.98
CA SER A 105 10.40 -22.69 15.51
C SER A 105 11.34 -21.64 14.91
N LEU A 106 10.86 -20.41 14.70
CA LEU A 106 11.56 -19.35 13.95
C LEU A 106 12.60 -18.54 14.74
N THR A 107 12.73 -18.70 16.05
CA THR A 107 13.66 -17.91 16.87
C THR A 107 14.82 -18.75 17.40
N SER A 108 16.03 -18.22 17.25
CA SER A 108 17.28 -18.85 17.69
C SER A 108 17.39 -18.95 19.23
N ASP A 109 18.30 -19.80 19.72
CA ASP A 109 18.66 -20.01 21.14
C ASP A 109 19.16 -18.74 21.90
N VAL A 110 19.16 -17.56 21.26
CA VAL A 110 19.86 -16.35 21.73
C VAL A 110 18.97 -15.45 22.63
N SER A 111 17.66 -15.70 22.68
CA SER A 111 16.70 -14.87 23.42
C SER A 111 16.03 -15.62 24.58
N SER A 112 15.78 -14.91 25.69
CA SER A 112 14.97 -15.46 26.79
C SER A 112 13.57 -15.82 26.29
N GLU A 113 12.95 -16.85 26.89
CA GLU A 113 11.63 -17.35 26.49
C GLU A 113 10.57 -16.23 26.46
N PHE A 114 10.70 -15.22 27.33
CA PHE A 114 9.88 -14.01 27.32
C PHE A 114 10.01 -13.21 26.02
N VAL A 115 11.25 -12.94 25.59
CA VAL A 115 11.53 -12.21 24.34
C VAL A 115 11.06 -13.01 23.14
N VAL A 116 11.29 -14.33 23.11
CA VAL A 116 10.80 -15.21 22.04
C VAL A 116 9.28 -15.18 21.95
N ARG A 117 8.57 -15.33 23.07
CA ARG A 117 7.09 -15.24 23.09
C ARG A 117 6.60 -13.88 22.63
N TYR A 118 7.31 -12.80 22.97
CA TYR A 118 6.93 -11.46 22.54
C TYR A 118 7.21 -11.26 21.05
N ILE A 119 8.37 -11.71 20.54
CA ILE A 119 8.68 -11.70 19.12
C ILE A 119 7.62 -12.52 18.39
N VAL A 120 7.40 -13.79 18.73
CA VAL A 120 6.43 -14.68 18.10
C VAL A 120 5.00 -14.13 18.15
N SER A 121 4.55 -13.58 19.29
CA SER A 121 3.22 -12.96 19.38
C SER A 121 3.08 -11.66 18.60
N ASN A 122 4.19 -10.98 18.31
CA ASN A 122 4.22 -9.78 17.47
C ASN A 122 4.66 -10.08 16.04
N LEU A 123 5.07 -11.32 15.72
CA LEU A 123 5.29 -11.75 14.36
C LEU A 123 3.97 -11.55 13.62
N ARG A 124 4.04 -10.64 12.66
CA ARG A 124 2.93 -10.41 11.76
C ARG A 124 3.12 -11.38 10.61
N GLU A 125 2.64 -12.61 10.77
CA GLU A 125 2.35 -13.49 9.62
C GLU A 125 1.16 -12.89 8.85
N LYS A 126 1.36 -11.72 8.25
CA LYS A 126 0.37 -11.07 7.41
C LYS A 126 1.06 -10.15 6.42
N SER A 127 1.29 -10.68 5.23
CA SER A 127 1.35 -9.89 4.00
C SER A 127 -0.01 -9.23 3.82
N ASP A 128 -0.09 -7.96 3.44
CA ASP A 128 -1.40 -7.33 3.20
C ASP A 128 -2.07 -7.94 1.95
N ILE A 129 -1.28 -8.37 0.95
CA ILE A 129 -1.73 -9.11 -0.23
C ILE A 129 -0.88 -10.36 -0.42
N LEU A 130 -1.50 -11.49 -0.74
CA LEU A 130 -0.84 -12.77 -1.04
C LEU A 130 -1.04 -13.16 -2.52
N PHE A 131 0.03 -13.63 -3.15
CA PHE A 131 0.11 -14.12 -4.52
C PHE A 131 0.73 -15.52 -4.51
N ASP A 132 -0.09 -16.56 -4.36
CA ASP A 132 0.36 -17.93 -4.09
C ASP A 132 1.30 -17.97 -2.85
N GLU A 133 2.62 -18.12 -3.05
CA GLU A 133 3.64 -18.14 -1.99
C GLU A 133 4.33 -16.78 -1.77
N PHE A 134 3.98 -15.77 -2.55
CA PHE A 134 4.62 -14.44 -2.53
C PHE A 134 3.73 -13.40 -1.85
N GLY A 135 4.22 -12.82 -0.75
CA GLY A 135 3.52 -11.80 0.01
C GLY A 135 4.03 -10.38 -0.24
N ILE A 136 3.12 -9.40 -0.21
CA ILE A 136 3.43 -7.97 -0.20
C ILE A 136 2.75 -7.27 0.98
N SER A 137 3.48 -6.43 1.69
CA SER A 137 2.91 -5.41 2.58
C SER A 137 2.72 -4.08 1.86
N VAL A 138 1.57 -3.45 2.09
CA VAL A 138 1.14 -2.22 1.44
C VAL A 138 1.10 -1.09 2.46
N LYS A 139 1.68 0.06 2.10
CA LYS A 139 1.58 1.29 2.87
C LYS A 139 1.24 2.45 1.94
N THR A 140 0.35 3.33 2.40
CA THR A 140 0.03 4.57 1.68
C THR A 140 0.39 5.78 2.52
N SER A 141 0.73 6.88 1.85
CA SER A 141 1.15 8.11 2.48
C SER A 141 0.77 9.33 1.66
N MET A 142 0.75 10.49 2.32
CA MET A 142 0.63 11.79 1.69
C MET A 142 2.03 12.35 1.37
N PRO A 143 2.16 13.27 0.40
CA PRO A 143 3.47 13.76 -0.05
C PRO A 143 4.28 14.45 1.06
N ASP A 144 3.60 15.13 1.98
CA ASP A 144 4.14 15.87 3.11
C ASP A 144 4.58 14.97 4.28
N ASN A 145 4.02 13.77 4.41
CA ASN A 145 4.41 12.85 5.47
C ASN A 145 5.79 12.23 5.22
N LYS A 146 6.77 12.60 6.05
CA LYS A 146 8.18 12.18 5.97
C LYS A 146 8.50 10.88 6.71
N GLU A 147 7.52 10.25 7.35
CA GLU A 147 7.70 9.02 8.10
C GLU A 147 6.91 7.85 7.50
N ILE A 148 7.46 6.64 7.64
CA ILE A 148 6.76 5.39 7.37
C ILE A 148 6.48 4.69 8.69
N ASN A 149 5.23 4.21 8.86
CA ASN A 149 4.89 3.37 10.01
C ASN A 149 5.28 1.92 9.75
N MET A 150 6.20 1.40 10.57
CA MET A 150 6.58 -0.01 10.57
C MET A 150 6.06 -0.64 11.86
N GLY A 151 4.88 -1.24 11.76
CA GLY A 151 4.19 -1.87 12.89
C GLY A 151 4.85 -3.14 13.39
N SER A 152 4.27 -3.71 14.44
CA SER A 152 4.67 -5.00 15.01
C SER A 152 6.09 -5.04 15.57
N PHE A 153 6.68 -3.89 15.86
CA PHE A 153 8.04 -3.74 16.37
C PHE A 153 8.01 -3.28 17.82
N ALA A 154 7.76 -4.20 18.73
CA ALA A 154 7.52 -3.89 20.14
C ALA A 154 8.80 -3.52 20.89
N ARG A 155 8.78 -2.37 21.57
CA ARG A 155 9.90 -1.88 22.37
C ARG A 155 10.18 -2.78 23.58
N GLU A 156 9.14 -3.34 24.19
CA GLU A 156 9.22 -4.19 25.37
C GLU A 156 10.10 -5.41 25.07
N ALA A 157 9.89 -6.06 23.92
CA ALA A 157 10.71 -7.18 23.47
C ALA A 157 12.16 -6.77 23.21
N LEU A 158 12.34 -5.62 22.53
CA LEU A 158 13.67 -5.17 22.13
C LEU A 158 14.55 -4.82 23.34
N PHE A 159 14.02 -4.03 24.28
CA PHE A 159 14.81 -3.49 25.40
C PHE A 159 14.88 -4.39 26.64
N HIS A 160 14.12 -5.49 26.69
CA HIS A 160 14.11 -6.43 27.82
C HIS A 160 15.53 -6.88 28.19
N GLU A 161 15.90 -6.79 29.49
CA GLU A 161 17.26 -7.08 30.01
C GLU A 161 18.41 -6.25 29.39
N ILE A 162 18.10 -5.26 28.56
CA ILE A 162 19.09 -4.31 28.03
C ILE A 162 19.02 -3.04 28.86
N LEU A 163 17.81 -2.50 29.05
CA LEU A 163 17.53 -1.36 29.91
C LEU A 163 16.43 -1.69 30.92
N GLU A 164 16.61 -1.26 32.17
CA GLU A 164 15.57 -1.33 33.20
C GLU A 164 14.45 -0.31 32.94
N ASP A 165 14.81 0.88 32.48
CA ASP A 165 13.89 1.92 32.03
C ASP A 165 14.40 2.54 30.72
N TYR A 166 13.61 2.39 29.67
CA TYR A 166 13.82 2.99 28.35
C TYR A 166 12.88 4.18 28.09
N GLY A 167 12.12 4.59 29.11
CA GLY A 167 11.19 5.71 29.08
C GLY A 167 9.93 5.47 28.25
N GLY A 168 8.97 6.39 28.37
CA GLY A 168 7.75 6.41 27.55
C GLY A 168 7.90 7.19 26.24
N GLU A 169 6.79 7.35 25.50
CA GLU A 169 6.78 8.16 24.26
C GLU A 169 6.93 9.66 24.50
N ARG A 170 6.70 10.16 25.72
CA ARG A 170 6.80 11.59 26.07
C ARG A 170 7.95 11.88 27.03
N LYS A 171 8.49 13.11 26.90
CA LYS A 171 9.53 13.83 27.66
C LYS A 171 10.86 13.12 28.01
N SER A 172 10.97 11.79 28.01
CA SER A 172 12.23 11.11 28.39
C SER A 172 12.55 9.76 27.72
N GLY A 173 11.82 9.29 26.71
CA GLY A 173 12.05 7.96 26.11
C GLY A 173 12.25 7.95 24.59
N LEU A 174 11.34 7.32 23.86
CA LEU A 174 11.58 6.92 22.47
C LEU A 174 10.84 7.79 21.42
N GLY A 175 10.29 8.94 21.83
CA GLY A 175 9.35 9.74 21.03
C GLY A 175 9.95 10.61 19.93
N SER A 176 11.28 10.68 19.80
CA SER A 176 11.98 11.44 18.75
C SER A 176 13.40 10.93 18.54
N ALA A 177 14.01 11.28 17.40
CA ALA A 177 15.34 10.80 17.03
C ALA A 177 16.39 11.19 18.08
N ASN A 178 16.33 12.43 18.57
CA ASN A 178 17.25 12.92 19.60
C ASN A 178 17.09 12.17 20.93
N GLN A 179 15.86 11.78 21.30
CA GLN A 179 15.64 11.04 22.54
C GLN A 179 16.07 9.58 22.38
N MET A 180 15.74 8.93 21.26
CA MET A 180 16.23 7.59 20.95
C MET A 180 17.76 7.55 20.89
N LYS A 181 18.40 8.58 20.35
CA LYS A 181 19.86 8.68 20.29
C LYS A 181 20.48 8.64 21.68
N LYS A 182 19.87 9.32 22.66
CA LYS A 182 20.30 9.25 24.07
C LYS A 182 20.16 7.84 24.64
N VAL A 183 19.05 7.17 24.32
CA VAL A 183 18.82 5.78 24.75
C VAL A 183 19.85 4.83 24.12
N PHE A 184 20.09 4.92 22.81
CA PHE A 184 21.07 4.09 22.10
C PHE A 184 22.49 4.35 22.58
N ASN A 185 22.87 5.61 22.82
CA ASN A 185 24.16 5.95 23.41
C ASN A 185 24.33 5.39 24.82
N LYS A 186 23.27 5.37 25.64
CA LYS A 186 23.28 4.72 26.96
C LYS A 186 23.50 3.21 26.84
N ILE A 187 22.77 2.55 25.95
CA ILE A 187 22.96 1.11 25.69
C ILE A 187 24.41 0.81 25.29
N SER A 188 24.98 1.68 24.45
CA SER A 188 26.38 1.57 24.03
C SER A 188 27.36 1.81 25.17
N SER A 189 27.17 2.84 26.00
CA SER A 189 28.04 3.11 27.16
C SER A 189 27.99 2.00 28.20
N ASP A 190 26.85 1.34 28.33
CA ASP A 190 26.64 0.21 29.25
C ASP A 190 27.22 -1.10 28.70
N GLY A 191 27.86 -1.09 27.52
CA GLY A 191 28.45 -2.28 26.88
C GLY A 191 27.42 -3.26 26.30
N LYS A 192 26.16 -2.85 26.17
CA LYS A 192 25.03 -3.70 25.78
C LYS A 192 24.61 -3.54 24.30
N TRP A 193 25.31 -2.72 23.52
CA TRP A 193 24.98 -2.45 22.12
C TRP A 193 24.94 -3.71 21.25
N ASN A 194 25.91 -4.61 21.39
CA ASN A 194 25.92 -5.86 20.60
C ASN A 194 24.70 -6.74 20.91
N LYS A 195 24.29 -6.85 22.18
CA LYS A 195 23.06 -7.57 22.57
C LYS A 195 21.83 -6.92 21.94
N PHE A 196 21.78 -5.59 21.90
CA PHE A 196 20.72 -4.82 21.25
C PHE A 196 20.68 -5.04 19.74
N VAL A 197 21.82 -4.94 19.05
CA VAL A 197 21.97 -5.14 17.61
C VAL A 197 21.49 -6.53 17.19
N ILE A 198 21.97 -7.57 17.87
CA ILE A 198 21.58 -8.96 17.57
C ILE A 198 20.06 -9.10 17.65
N ARG A 199 19.46 -8.64 18.75
CA ARG A 199 18.01 -8.72 18.93
C ARG A 199 17.23 -7.88 17.93
N PHE A 200 17.69 -6.67 17.65
CA PHE A 200 17.06 -5.79 16.66
C PHE A 200 17.02 -6.47 15.29
N LYS A 201 18.15 -7.08 14.88
CA LYS A 201 18.24 -7.79 13.60
C LYS A 201 17.34 -9.01 13.54
N GLU A 202 17.24 -9.77 14.63
CA GLU A 202 16.31 -10.90 14.74
C GLU A 202 14.86 -10.44 14.61
N MET A 203 14.49 -9.35 15.28
CA MET A 203 13.15 -8.78 15.13
C MET A 203 12.89 -8.34 13.69
N VAL A 204 13.81 -7.59 13.08
CA VAL A 204 13.69 -7.13 11.67
C VAL A 204 13.55 -8.31 10.71
N LYS A 205 14.37 -9.34 10.86
CA LYS A 205 14.37 -10.55 10.00
C LYS A 205 13.01 -11.23 10.00
N ASN A 206 12.40 -11.33 11.18
CA ASN A 206 11.18 -12.10 11.34
C ASN A 206 9.90 -11.26 11.14
N ILE A 207 9.94 -9.95 11.38
CA ILE A 207 8.76 -9.07 11.21
C ILE A 207 8.62 -8.59 9.77
N PHE A 208 9.72 -8.27 9.07
CA PHE A 208 9.69 -7.67 7.74
C PHE A 208 10.06 -8.69 6.66
N GLN A 209 9.28 -9.76 6.55
CA GLN A 209 9.52 -10.88 5.62
C GLN A 209 8.96 -10.66 4.21
N ASP A 210 7.91 -9.84 4.08
CA ASP A 210 7.23 -9.58 2.82
C ASP A 210 7.87 -8.43 2.03
N ASP A 211 7.75 -8.48 0.71
CA ASP A 211 8.13 -7.35 -0.13
C ASP A 211 7.22 -6.15 0.16
N PHE A 212 7.73 -4.95 -0.06
CA PHE A 212 7.12 -3.72 0.41
C PHE A 212 6.67 -2.86 -0.77
N LEU A 213 5.39 -2.46 -0.76
CA LEU A 213 4.81 -1.55 -1.72
C LEU A 213 4.35 -0.27 -1.00
N PHE A 214 5.02 0.84 -1.29
CA PHE A 214 4.76 2.15 -0.69
C PHE A 214 4.17 3.12 -1.71
N VAL A 215 3.05 3.76 -1.37
CA VAL A 215 2.31 4.62 -2.29
C VAL A 215 2.21 6.04 -1.78
N ILE A 216 2.61 7.03 -2.59
CA ILE A 216 2.40 8.45 -2.33
C ILE A 216 1.25 8.97 -3.20
N LYS A 217 0.23 9.54 -2.55
CA LYS A 217 -0.98 10.09 -3.19
C LYS A 217 -0.84 11.60 -3.41
N GLY A 218 -0.45 11.99 -4.61
CA GLY A 218 -0.12 13.37 -4.98
C GLY A 218 -1.30 14.30 -5.27
N GLY A 219 -2.53 13.80 -5.39
CA GLY A 219 -3.63 14.57 -5.99
C GLY A 219 -3.64 14.38 -7.50
N SER A 220 -2.71 15.04 -8.18
CA SER A 220 -2.52 14.97 -9.64
C SER A 220 -1.65 13.79 -10.12
N TYR A 221 -1.07 13.03 -9.19
CA TYR A 221 -0.23 11.89 -9.50
C TYR A 221 -0.34 10.80 -8.42
N LEU A 222 0.13 9.61 -8.77
CA LEU A 222 0.37 8.50 -7.85
C LEU A 222 1.82 8.02 -8.05
N GLU A 223 2.59 7.95 -6.97
CA GLU A 223 3.92 7.33 -6.99
C GLU A 223 3.87 6.02 -6.22
N ILE A 224 4.25 4.93 -6.88
CA ILE A 224 4.33 3.58 -6.32
C ILE A 224 5.79 3.20 -6.24
N PHE A 225 6.24 2.84 -5.06
CA PHE A 225 7.60 2.42 -4.75
C PHE A 225 7.57 0.96 -4.34
N ILE A 226 8.48 0.17 -4.87
CA ILE A 226 8.57 -1.27 -4.61
C ILE A 226 9.98 -1.57 -4.11
N LEU A 227 10.06 -2.27 -2.99
CA LEU A 227 11.30 -2.65 -2.31
C LEU A 227 11.21 -4.11 -1.89
N SER A 228 12.27 -4.90 -2.07
CA SER A 228 12.26 -6.26 -1.56
C SER A 228 12.42 -6.31 -0.04
N ALA A 229 11.89 -7.37 0.59
CA ALA A 229 12.07 -7.59 2.03
C ALA A 229 13.56 -7.57 2.42
N LYS A 230 14.40 -8.21 1.60
CA LYS A 230 15.85 -8.28 1.82
C LYS A 230 16.50 -6.90 1.80
N GLU A 231 16.15 -6.04 0.85
CA GLU A 231 16.69 -4.68 0.78
C GLU A 231 16.24 -3.82 1.96
N LEU A 232 14.98 -3.97 2.40
CA LEU A 232 14.48 -3.30 3.59
C LEU A 232 15.21 -3.76 4.87
N GLN A 233 15.40 -5.08 5.03
CA GLN A 233 16.15 -5.64 6.15
C GLN A 233 17.60 -5.15 6.14
N GLN A 234 18.26 -5.14 4.98
CA GLN A 234 19.64 -4.65 4.85
C GLN A 234 19.75 -3.17 5.23
N LEU A 235 18.79 -2.33 4.84
CA LEU A 235 18.76 -0.92 5.25
C LEU A 235 18.74 -0.77 6.78
N PHE A 236 17.95 -1.59 7.48
CA PHE A 236 17.93 -1.63 8.93
C PHE A 236 19.24 -2.14 9.54
N TYR A 237 19.84 -3.17 8.93
CA TYR A 237 21.08 -3.77 9.40
C TYR A 237 22.24 -2.79 9.28
N ASP A 238 22.39 -2.16 8.11
CA ASP A 238 23.42 -1.14 7.86
C ASP A 238 23.33 0.00 8.89
N ALA A 239 22.11 0.47 9.18
CA ALA A 239 21.88 1.54 10.14
C ALA A 239 22.24 1.13 11.58
N ILE A 240 21.85 -0.07 12.01
CA ILE A 240 22.07 -0.50 13.41
C ILE A 240 23.54 -0.92 13.65
N ASP A 241 24.20 -1.52 12.67
CA ASP A 241 25.61 -1.93 12.76
C ASP A 241 26.56 -0.73 12.84
N SER A 242 26.19 0.37 12.20
CA SER A 242 26.98 1.60 12.17
C SER A 242 26.94 2.38 13.51
N GLY A 243 26.07 1.98 14.43
CA GLY A 243 26.01 2.53 15.79
C GLY A 243 24.81 3.46 16.05
N PRO A 244 24.75 4.06 17.25
CA PRO A 244 23.62 4.88 17.70
C PRO A 244 23.24 6.04 16.76
N GLU A 245 24.23 6.75 16.23
CA GLU A 245 24.06 7.86 15.29
C GLU A 245 23.27 7.43 14.05
N GLU A 246 23.80 6.49 13.28
CA GLU A 246 23.21 5.98 12.04
C GLU A 246 21.87 5.27 12.30
N ALA A 247 21.73 4.57 13.43
CA ALA A 247 20.45 3.99 13.82
C ALA A 247 19.34 5.06 13.92
N THR A 248 19.66 6.25 14.46
CA THR A 248 18.71 7.38 14.52
C THR A 248 18.67 8.25 13.25
N TRP A 249 19.59 8.03 12.32
CA TRP A 249 19.45 8.56 10.97
C TRP A 249 18.28 7.90 10.24
N LEU A 250 18.08 6.58 10.42
CA LEU A 250 16.95 5.85 9.83
C LEU A 250 15.71 5.87 10.73
N ILE A 251 15.84 5.45 11.98
CA ILE A 251 14.72 5.32 12.91
C ILE A 251 14.45 6.71 13.51
N ASN A 252 13.23 7.21 13.38
CA ASN A 252 12.87 8.53 13.89
C ASN A 252 12.26 8.49 15.28
N ARG A 253 11.36 7.54 15.58
CA ARG A 253 10.73 7.39 16.90
C ARG A 253 9.99 6.06 17.04
N TYR A 254 9.65 5.71 18.27
CA TYR A 254 8.61 4.73 18.58
C TYR A 254 7.25 5.40 18.77
N GLU A 255 6.20 4.72 18.34
CA GLU A 255 4.79 5.08 18.57
C GLU A 255 3.96 3.80 18.71
N GLY A 256 3.50 3.54 19.94
CA GLY A 256 2.93 2.26 20.34
C GLY A 256 3.92 1.10 20.12
N ASN A 257 3.41 0.02 19.54
CA ASN A 257 4.21 -1.16 19.15
C ASN A 257 4.78 -1.03 17.73
N SER A 258 5.16 0.19 17.32
CA SER A 258 5.65 0.47 15.98
C SER A 258 6.86 1.39 16.01
N ILE A 259 7.77 1.20 15.04
CA ILE A 259 8.81 2.18 14.75
C ILE A 259 8.37 3.06 13.59
N ARG A 260 8.63 4.36 13.71
CA ARG A 260 8.51 5.34 12.63
C ARG A 260 9.89 5.54 12.04
N ILE A 261 10.07 5.19 10.77
CA ILE A 261 11.34 5.39 10.05
C ILE A 261 11.24 6.58 9.10
N LYS A 262 12.38 7.22 8.83
CA LYS A 262 12.45 8.27 7.82
C LYS A 262 12.19 7.68 6.44
N ARG A 263 11.33 8.35 5.68
CA ARG A 263 10.86 7.88 4.38
C ARG A 263 11.95 7.94 3.31
N ASP A 264 12.68 9.04 3.24
CA ASP A 264 13.57 9.32 2.10
C ASP A 264 14.68 8.26 1.95
N PRO A 265 15.36 7.79 3.02
CA PRO A 265 16.30 6.66 2.95
C PRO A 265 15.72 5.36 2.35
N VAL A 266 14.44 5.09 2.61
CA VAL A 266 13.76 3.91 2.08
C VAL A 266 13.50 4.08 0.59
N LEU A 267 12.99 5.25 0.18
CA LEU A 267 12.65 5.51 -1.22
C LEU A 267 13.86 5.51 -2.15
N GLU A 268 15.04 5.87 -1.65
CA GLU A 268 16.31 5.82 -2.39
C GLU A 268 16.70 4.39 -2.81
N ARG A 269 16.20 3.36 -2.12
CA ARG A 269 16.43 1.94 -2.44
C ARG A 269 15.33 1.34 -3.32
N CYS A 270 14.22 2.05 -3.54
CA CYS A 270 13.04 1.51 -4.21
C CYS A 270 13.10 1.63 -5.74
N LYS A 271 12.45 0.69 -6.43
CA LYS A 271 11.99 0.92 -7.81
C LYS A 271 10.76 1.82 -7.79
N LYS A 272 10.71 2.82 -8.68
CA LYS A 272 9.65 3.83 -8.72
C LYS A 272 8.81 3.76 -9.98
N ILE A 273 7.50 3.79 -9.82
CA ILE A 273 6.50 3.99 -10.87
C ILE A 273 5.76 5.29 -10.56
N LYS A 274 5.76 6.24 -11.49
CA LYS A 274 4.98 7.47 -11.38
C LYS A 274 3.88 7.50 -12.43
N ILE A 275 2.64 7.58 -11.98
CA ILE A 275 1.45 7.75 -12.81
C ILE A 275 1.03 9.22 -12.70
N ASP A 276 1.13 9.97 -13.81
CA ASP A 276 0.60 11.33 -13.91
C ASP A 276 -0.83 11.25 -14.44
N PHE A 277 -1.80 11.73 -13.66
CA PHE A 277 -3.21 11.65 -14.05
C PHE A 277 -3.60 12.65 -15.15
N LYS A 278 -2.69 13.52 -15.60
CA LYS A 278 -2.88 14.31 -16.82
C LYS A 278 -3.17 13.46 -18.05
N ILE A 279 -2.74 12.18 -18.07
CA ILE A 279 -3.06 11.26 -19.17
C ILE A 279 -4.58 11.01 -19.32
N LEU A 280 -5.35 11.28 -18.27
CA LEU A 280 -6.81 11.17 -18.31
C LEU A 280 -7.46 12.38 -18.97
N VAL A 281 -6.78 13.54 -19.04
CA VAL A 281 -7.33 14.77 -19.62
C VAL A 281 -7.62 14.53 -21.09
N ASN A 282 -8.88 14.75 -21.49
CA ASN A 282 -9.40 14.53 -22.85
C ASN A 282 -9.30 13.07 -23.36
N SER A 283 -8.99 12.12 -22.49
CA SER A 283 -8.99 10.69 -22.83
C SER A 283 -10.40 10.20 -23.20
N PRO A 284 -10.52 9.11 -23.97
CA PRO A 284 -11.83 8.49 -24.21
C PRO A 284 -12.56 8.14 -22.91
N ILE A 285 -11.82 7.74 -21.87
CA ILE A 285 -12.37 7.41 -20.55
C ILE A 285 -12.90 8.64 -19.82
N SER A 286 -12.20 9.79 -19.85
CA SER A 286 -12.73 10.99 -19.21
C SER A 286 -14.01 11.47 -19.88
N LYS A 287 -14.05 11.45 -21.22
CA LYS A 287 -15.26 11.79 -21.98
C LYS A 287 -16.41 10.84 -21.66
N PHE A 288 -16.11 9.54 -21.53
CA PHE A 288 -17.10 8.55 -21.14
C PHE A 288 -17.64 8.79 -19.72
N ASN A 289 -16.76 9.06 -18.75
CA ASN A 289 -17.16 9.37 -17.38
C ASN A 289 -17.98 10.67 -17.30
N ASP A 290 -17.62 11.70 -18.07
CA ASP A 290 -18.38 12.96 -18.13
C ASP A 290 -19.79 12.74 -18.70
N LEU A 291 -19.91 11.88 -19.72
CA LEU A 291 -21.21 11.50 -20.30
C LEU A 291 -22.05 10.70 -19.30
N LEU A 292 -21.45 9.76 -18.58
CA LEU A 292 -22.14 9.01 -17.52
C LEU A 292 -22.61 9.92 -16.38
N PHE A 293 -21.77 10.85 -15.93
CA PHE A 293 -22.14 11.78 -14.87
C PHE A 293 -23.32 12.66 -15.28
N ARG A 294 -23.29 13.24 -16.49
CA ARG A 294 -24.43 14.02 -17.02
C ARG A 294 -25.68 13.17 -17.12
N PHE A 295 -25.55 11.92 -17.57
CA PHE A 295 -26.66 11.00 -17.65
C PHE A 295 -27.27 10.71 -16.27
N GLU A 296 -26.44 10.45 -15.25
CA GLU A 296 -26.89 10.23 -13.87
C GLU A 296 -27.60 11.47 -13.31
N ASP A 297 -27.00 12.66 -13.47
CA ASP A 297 -27.55 13.92 -12.96
C ASP A 297 -28.88 14.28 -13.65
N GLU A 298 -28.95 14.20 -14.98
CA GLU A 298 -30.19 14.42 -15.74
C GLU A 298 -31.27 13.42 -15.36
N SER A 299 -30.91 12.15 -15.14
CA SER A 299 -31.86 11.11 -14.71
C SER A 299 -32.44 11.42 -13.32
N ILE A 300 -31.59 11.79 -12.36
CA ILE A 300 -32.03 12.13 -10.99
C ILE A 300 -32.94 13.35 -11.01
N ASN A 301 -32.53 14.42 -11.69
CA ASN A 301 -33.33 15.65 -11.77
C ASN A 301 -34.71 15.39 -12.39
N ARG A 302 -34.80 14.49 -13.38
CA ARG A 302 -36.09 14.14 -14.00
C ARG A 302 -36.98 13.24 -13.16
N ILE A 303 -36.39 12.31 -12.40
CA ILE A 303 -37.14 11.52 -11.40
C ILE A 303 -37.76 12.47 -10.37
N ILE A 304 -37.02 13.49 -9.95
CA ILE A 304 -37.50 14.52 -9.03
C ILE A 304 -38.61 15.37 -9.67
N GLU A 305 -38.53 15.65 -10.98
CA GLU A 305 -39.48 16.50 -11.72
C GLU A 305 -40.73 15.77 -12.26
N GLU A 306 -40.92 14.46 -11.99
CA GLU A 306 -42.05 13.64 -12.46
C GLU A 306 -42.32 13.70 -13.99
N LYS A 307 -41.26 13.81 -14.80
CA LYS A 307 -41.39 13.91 -16.25
C LYS A 307 -41.74 12.57 -16.92
N ASP A 308 -42.49 12.66 -18.02
CA ASP A 308 -42.89 11.53 -18.88
C ASP A 308 -41.72 10.60 -19.28
N GLN A 309 -41.96 9.29 -19.17
CA GLN A 309 -41.04 8.20 -19.45
C GLN A 309 -40.58 8.18 -20.93
N GLU A 310 -41.44 8.54 -21.89
CA GLU A 310 -41.11 8.48 -23.32
C GLU A 310 -40.07 9.53 -23.72
N SER A 311 -40.18 10.73 -23.15
CA SER A 311 -39.17 11.79 -23.27
C SER A 311 -37.81 11.37 -22.72
N PHE A 312 -37.79 10.64 -21.60
CA PHE A 312 -36.56 10.13 -20.98
C PHE A 312 -35.86 9.07 -21.87
N GLU A 313 -36.60 8.13 -22.43
CA GLU A 313 -36.05 7.08 -23.32
C GLU A 313 -35.41 7.64 -24.60
N LYS A 314 -36.02 8.67 -25.22
CA LYS A 314 -35.47 9.29 -26.45
C LYS A 314 -34.13 9.98 -26.20
N GLU A 315 -33.95 10.58 -25.03
CA GLU A 315 -32.75 11.29 -24.67
C GLU A 315 -31.63 10.35 -24.21
N LEU A 316 -31.99 9.30 -23.47
CA LEU A 316 -31.15 8.12 -23.22
C LEU A 316 -30.51 7.62 -24.51
N ILE A 317 -31.31 7.39 -25.55
CA ILE A 317 -30.83 6.96 -26.87
C ILE A 317 -29.85 7.98 -27.48
N LYS A 318 -30.10 9.28 -27.30
CA LYS A 318 -29.21 10.35 -27.79
C LYS A 318 -27.86 10.34 -27.08
N ILE A 319 -27.84 10.17 -25.76
CA ILE A 319 -26.61 10.05 -24.96
C ILE A 319 -25.82 8.82 -25.39
N PHE A 320 -26.47 7.66 -25.51
CA PHE A 320 -25.81 6.43 -25.96
C PHE A 320 -25.26 6.52 -27.40
N LYS A 321 -25.94 7.23 -28.30
CA LYS A 321 -25.42 7.53 -29.65
C LYS A 321 -24.13 8.36 -29.58
N ASN A 322 -24.07 9.36 -28.71
CA ASN A 322 -22.87 10.17 -28.52
C ASN A 322 -21.70 9.36 -27.94
N VAL A 323 -21.97 8.43 -27.02
CA VAL A 323 -20.95 7.50 -26.49
C VAL A 323 -20.31 6.67 -27.62
N LYS A 324 -21.12 6.18 -28.57
CA LYS A 324 -20.63 5.41 -29.71
C LYS A 324 -19.66 6.20 -30.59
N GLU A 325 -19.85 7.52 -30.72
CA GLU A 325 -18.93 8.39 -31.47
C GLU A 325 -17.62 8.64 -30.73
N VAL A 326 -17.66 8.71 -29.40
CA VAL A 326 -16.47 8.84 -28.54
C VAL A 326 -15.60 7.59 -28.58
N ILE A 327 -16.21 6.39 -28.62
CA ILE A 327 -15.48 5.11 -28.66
C ILE A 327 -14.86 4.82 -30.04
N LYS A 328 -15.42 5.40 -31.12
CA LYS A 328 -14.93 5.21 -32.50
C LYS A 328 -13.69 6.05 -32.86
N LYS A 329 -13.35 7.04 -32.05
CA LYS A 329 -12.17 7.91 -32.20
C LYS A 329 -11.09 7.46 -31.23
#